data_AF-A0AAP0I0H2-F1
#
_entry.id   AF-A0AAP0I0H2-F1
#
_cell.length_a   1.000
_cell.length_b   1.000
_cell.length_c   1.000
_cell.angle_alpha   90.00
_cell.angle_beta   90.00
_cell.angle_gamma   90.00
#
_symmetry.space_group_name_H-M   'P 1'
#
loop_
_entity.id
_entity.type
_entity.pdbx_description
1 polymer ?
#
loop_
_entity_poly.entity_id
_entity_poly.type
_entity_poly.pdbx_seq_one_letter_code
_entity_poly.pdbx_strand_id
1 'polypeptide(L)'
;MATLSSPNLKTLELIKIKLPKGDSNGEAILRCPVSETLILKQCHYCHLKVLNLSVNRLKQLEIDNSPGAERFLRITGIGDCKLHLNTPNLSSFVYKGVLFKECSFGNLVVLVDVQLFLCPPFVKEHVKFLQGLKGARPVPLKGIENFRLSILRR
;
A
#
# COMPACT_ATOMS: atom_id res chain seq x y z
N MET A 1 -24.77 -4.10 -5.67
CA MET A 1 -23.55 -3.76 -4.91
C MET A 1 -23.59 -4.54 -3.60
N ALA A 2 -22.63 -5.42 -3.35
CA ALA A 2 -22.58 -6.15 -2.08
C ALA A 2 -21.85 -5.30 -1.03
N THR A 3 -22.59 -4.74 -0.08
CA THR A 3 -22.03 -4.07 1.09
C THR A 3 -21.83 -5.11 2.19
N LEU A 4 -20.58 -5.52 2.41
CA LEU A 4 -20.20 -6.30 3.60
C LEU A 4 -20.21 -5.36 4.81
N SER A 5 -21.38 -5.18 5.45
CA SER A 5 -21.49 -4.46 6.72
C SER A 5 -21.44 -5.44 7.88
N SER A 6 -20.23 -5.77 8.34
CA SER A 6 -20.03 -6.48 9.60
C SER A 6 -19.49 -5.49 10.63
N PRO A 7 -20.33 -4.95 11.55
CA PRO A 7 -19.93 -3.87 12.46
C PRO A 7 -18.74 -4.22 13.38
N ASN A 8 -18.38 -5.51 13.47
CA ASN A 8 -17.31 -6.02 14.31
C ASN A 8 -16.07 -6.51 13.54
N LEU A 9 -16.05 -6.37 12.20
CA LEU A 9 -14.94 -6.86 11.40
C LEU A 9 -13.70 -5.98 11.59
N LYS A 10 -12.81 -6.39 12.49
CA LYS A 10 -11.56 -5.68 12.78
C LYS A 10 -10.54 -5.86 11.66
N THR A 11 -10.42 -7.07 11.13
CA THR A 11 -9.42 -7.40 10.11
C THR A 11 -10.09 -7.83 8.83
N LEU A 12 -9.69 -7.22 7.71
CA LEU A 12 -10.04 -7.66 6.37
C LEU A 12 -8.78 -8.09 5.64
N GLU A 13 -8.68 -9.38 5.37
CA GLU A 13 -7.59 -9.94 4.58
C GLU A 13 -8.12 -10.38 3.21
N LEU A 14 -7.50 -9.87 2.15
CA LEU A 14 -7.83 -10.14 0.76
C LEU A 14 -6.64 -10.82 0.11
N ILE A 15 -6.78 -12.09 -0.27
CA ILE A 15 -5.71 -12.93 -0.79
C ILE A 15 -6.01 -13.35 -2.23
N LYS A 16 -5.10 -13.05 -3.17
CA LYS A 16 -5.19 -13.47 -4.58
C LYS A 16 -6.51 -13.09 -5.26
N ILE A 17 -7.14 -12.01 -4.82
CA ILE A 17 -8.38 -11.53 -5.43
C ILE A 17 -8.11 -10.52 -6.53
N LYS A 18 -9.04 -10.44 -7.48
CA LYS A 18 -9.14 -9.31 -8.40
C LYS A 18 -9.92 -8.19 -7.73
N LEU A 19 -9.30 -7.01 -7.58
CA LEU A 19 -10.00 -5.84 -7.05
C LEU A 19 -11.14 -5.40 -7.98
N PRO A 20 -12.15 -4.66 -7.47
CA PRO A 20 -13.24 -4.15 -8.29
C PRO A 20 -12.72 -3.40 -9.52
N LYS A 21 -13.50 -3.38 -10.61
CA LYS A 21 -13.21 -2.50 -11.74
C LYS A 21 -13.24 -1.05 -11.26
N GLY A 22 -12.28 -0.26 -11.74
CA GLY A 22 -12.30 1.18 -11.50
C GLY A 22 -13.48 1.84 -12.20
N ASP A 23 -13.67 3.11 -11.89
CA ASP A 23 -14.60 4.00 -12.60
C ASP A 23 -14.14 4.26 -14.06
N SER A 24 -14.77 5.21 -14.74
CA SER A 24 -14.39 5.62 -16.11
C SER A 24 -12.95 6.12 -16.23
N ASN A 25 -12.36 6.57 -15.12
CA ASN A 25 -10.96 7.01 -15.05
C ASN A 25 -10.01 5.86 -14.67
N GLY A 26 -10.54 4.66 -14.38
CA GLY A 26 -9.78 3.51 -13.92
C GLY A 26 -9.40 3.59 -12.45
N GLU A 27 -10.10 4.42 -11.66
CA GLU A 27 -9.88 4.56 -10.23
C GLU A 27 -10.79 3.62 -9.44
N ALA A 28 -10.21 2.87 -8.50
CA ALA A 28 -10.99 2.11 -7.54
C ALA A 28 -10.80 2.68 -6.13
N ILE A 29 -11.93 2.98 -5.48
CA ILE A 29 -11.94 3.38 -4.07
C ILE A 29 -12.33 2.17 -3.22
N LEU A 30 -11.39 1.67 -2.44
CA LEU A 30 -11.70 0.65 -1.43
C LEU A 30 -12.22 1.35 -0.17
N ARG A 31 -13.55 1.36 -0.03
CA ARG A 31 -14.23 1.77 1.20
C ARG A 31 -14.45 0.54 2.07
N CYS A 32 -13.61 0.34 3.07
CA CYS A 32 -13.80 -0.70 4.08
C CYS A 32 -14.45 -0.05 5.32
N PRO A 33 -15.76 -0.20 5.55
CA PRO A 33 -16.48 0.63 6.52
C PRO A 33 -16.13 0.37 8.00
N VAL A 34 -15.40 -0.70 8.32
CA VAL A 34 -15.33 -1.25 9.68
C VAL A 34 -13.95 -1.73 10.13
N SER A 35 -12.99 -1.89 9.22
CA SER A 35 -11.74 -2.60 9.52
C SER A 35 -10.63 -1.68 10.05
N GLU A 36 -10.01 -2.11 11.15
CA GLU A 36 -8.80 -1.52 11.72
C GLU A 36 -7.53 -2.02 11.00
N THR A 37 -7.57 -3.24 10.45
CA THR A 37 -6.44 -3.89 9.79
C THR A 37 -6.82 -4.39 8.40
N LEU A 38 -6.20 -3.82 7.36
CA LEU A 38 -6.38 -4.24 5.97
C LEU A 38 -5.11 -4.94 5.49
N ILE A 39 -5.27 -6.16 4.99
CA ILE A 39 -4.17 -6.94 4.41
C ILE A 39 -4.53 -7.24 2.94
N LEU A 40 -3.71 -6.76 2.01
CA LEU A 40 -3.82 -7.02 0.58
C LEU A 40 -2.65 -7.92 0.17
N LYS A 41 -2.91 -9.21 -0.01
CA LYS A 41 -1.89 -10.20 -0.35
C LYS A 41 -2.07 -10.71 -1.77
N GLN A 42 -1.07 -10.48 -2.61
CA GLN A 42 -1.03 -10.96 -4.00
C GLN A 42 -2.28 -10.60 -4.80
N CYS A 43 -2.88 -9.43 -4.54
CA CYS A 43 -4.06 -8.95 -5.25
C CYS A 43 -3.73 -8.52 -6.68
N HIS A 44 -4.72 -8.54 -7.57
CA HIS A 44 -4.55 -8.14 -8.96
C HIS A 44 -5.01 -6.69 -9.19
N TYR A 45 -4.08 -5.85 -9.65
CA TYR A 45 -4.28 -4.40 -9.86
C TYR A 45 -4.18 -3.98 -11.33
N CYS A 46 -3.90 -4.91 -12.26
CA CYS A 46 -3.59 -4.63 -13.66
C CYS A 46 -4.66 -3.84 -14.43
N HIS A 47 -5.92 -3.91 -13.99
CA HIS A 47 -7.02 -3.18 -14.62
C HIS A 47 -7.27 -1.79 -14.00
N LEU A 48 -6.47 -1.39 -13.01
CA LEU A 48 -6.60 -0.11 -12.31
C LEU A 48 -5.48 0.83 -12.72
N LYS A 49 -5.85 2.10 -12.93
CA LYS A 49 -4.88 3.19 -13.04
C LYS A 49 -4.53 3.73 -11.66
N VAL A 50 -5.50 3.79 -10.75
CA VAL A 50 -5.32 4.31 -9.39
C VAL A 50 -6.08 3.44 -8.39
N LEU A 51 -5.39 3.06 -7.32
CA LEU A 51 -5.97 2.47 -6.12
C LEU A 51 -6.01 3.53 -5.01
N ASN A 52 -7.21 3.98 -4.68
CA ASN A 52 -7.45 4.92 -3.59
C ASN A 52 -7.88 4.16 -2.32
N LEU A 53 -7.05 4.21 -1.28
CA LEU A 53 -7.39 3.73 0.06
C LEU A 53 -7.72 4.94 0.94
N SER A 54 -9.00 5.17 1.19
CA SER A 54 -9.47 6.26 2.05
C SER A 54 -10.32 5.69 3.19
N VAL A 55 -9.66 5.03 4.14
CA VAL A 55 -10.31 4.32 5.24
C VAL A 55 -9.95 4.98 6.57
N ASN A 56 -10.89 5.74 7.13
CA ASN A 56 -10.65 6.54 8.33
C ASN A 56 -10.37 5.69 9.58
N ARG A 57 -10.90 4.48 9.68
CA ARG A 57 -10.69 3.61 10.85
C ARG A 57 -9.44 2.75 10.77
N LEU A 58 -8.73 2.79 9.63
CA LEU A 58 -7.60 1.93 9.38
C LEU A 58 -6.40 2.33 10.24
N LYS A 59 -5.92 1.40 11.06
CA LYS A 59 -4.74 1.51 11.92
C LYS A 59 -3.55 0.78 11.33
N GLN A 60 -3.79 -0.35 10.66
CA GLN A 60 -2.76 -1.20 10.09
C GLN A 60 -3.05 -1.51 8.63
N LEU A 61 -2.03 -1.33 7.79
CA LEU A 61 -2.09 -1.69 6.38
C LEU A 61 -0.92 -2.59 6.04
N GLU A 62 -1.20 -3.76 5.47
CA GLU A 62 -0.20 -4.60 4.84
C GLU A 62 -0.52 -4.76 3.35
N ILE A 63 0.46 -4.47 2.51
CA ILE A 63 0.41 -4.76 1.07
C ILE A 63 1.55 -5.72 0.77
N ASP A 64 1.21 -6.96 0.48
CA ASP A 64 2.16 -8.01 0.09
C ASP A 64 2.02 -8.31 -1.40
N ASN A 65 2.85 -7.63 -2.19
CA ASN A 65 2.99 -7.83 -3.62
C ASN A 65 4.23 -8.69 -3.94
N SER A 66 4.68 -9.53 -3.00
CA SER A 66 5.81 -10.43 -3.26
C SER A 66 5.46 -11.44 -4.36
N PRO A 67 6.42 -11.74 -5.27
CA PRO A 67 6.27 -12.87 -6.17
C PRO A 67 5.96 -14.12 -5.36
N GLY A 68 4.80 -14.74 -5.59
CA GLY A 68 4.62 -16.13 -5.17
C GLY A 68 5.56 -17.05 -5.95
N ALA A 69 5.58 -18.34 -5.59
CA ALA A 69 6.27 -19.39 -6.35
C ALA A 69 5.81 -19.48 -7.82
N GLU A 70 4.62 -18.96 -8.11
CA GLU A 70 4.07 -18.86 -9.45
C GLU A 70 4.44 -17.50 -10.07
N ARG A 71 4.88 -17.51 -11.34
CA ARG A 71 5.41 -16.40 -12.16
C ARG A 71 4.39 -15.27 -12.45
N PHE A 72 3.49 -14.97 -11.52
CA PHE A 72 2.42 -13.97 -11.63
C PHE A 72 2.92 -12.54 -11.80
N LEU A 73 4.17 -12.22 -11.47
CA LEU A 73 4.64 -10.83 -11.51
C LEU A 73 4.62 -10.22 -12.92
N ARG A 74 4.78 -11.01 -13.98
CA ARG A 74 4.61 -10.52 -15.36
C ARG A 74 3.15 -10.21 -15.71
N ILE A 75 2.19 -10.76 -14.96
CA ILE A 75 0.75 -10.69 -15.22
C ILE A 75 0.06 -9.66 -14.30
N THR A 76 0.62 -9.37 -13.12
CA THR A 76 -0.06 -8.54 -12.10
C THR A 76 -0.23 -7.06 -12.47
N GLY A 77 0.45 -6.54 -13.50
CA GLY A 77 0.28 -5.17 -13.99
C GLY A 77 0.45 -4.08 -12.93
N ILE A 78 1.12 -4.41 -11.80
CA ILE A 78 1.34 -3.49 -10.67
C ILE A 78 2.11 -2.24 -11.14
N GLY A 79 3.03 -2.41 -12.10
CA GLY A 79 3.90 -1.34 -12.59
C GLY A 79 3.19 -0.15 -13.22
N ASP A 80 1.90 -0.26 -13.55
CA ASP A 80 1.11 0.84 -14.09
C ASP A 80 0.08 1.44 -13.15
N CYS A 81 -0.24 0.76 -12.05
CA CYS A 81 -1.19 1.25 -11.06
C CYS A 81 -0.50 2.24 -10.09
N LYS A 82 -1.21 3.30 -9.72
CA LYS A 82 -0.79 4.26 -8.70
C LYS A 82 -1.49 3.95 -7.38
N LEU A 83 -0.79 4.12 -6.26
CA LEU A 83 -1.37 4.01 -4.92
C LEU A 83 -1.59 5.40 -4.33
N HIS A 84 -2.77 5.63 -3.78
CA HIS A 84 -3.06 6.82 -2.98
C HIS A 84 -3.62 6.38 -1.64
N LEU A 85 -2.88 6.67 -0.57
CA LEU A 85 -3.29 6.42 0.81
C LEU A 85 -3.75 7.72 1.45
N ASN A 86 -5.00 7.77 1.90
CA ASN A 86 -5.54 8.86 2.71
C ASN A 86 -6.23 8.27 3.95
N THR A 87 -5.41 7.87 4.92
CA THR A 87 -5.83 7.07 6.08
C THR A 87 -5.31 7.74 7.36
N PRO A 88 -6.03 8.73 7.92
CA PRO A 88 -5.56 9.58 9.03
C PRO A 88 -5.13 8.84 10.29
N ASN A 89 -5.69 7.65 10.53
CA ASN A 89 -5.44 6.88 11.73
C ASN A 89 -4.43 5.74 11.52
N LEU A 90 -3.77 5.68 10.36
CA LEU A 90 -2.82 4.62 10.04
C LEU A 90 -1.55 4.77 10.88
N SER A 91 -1.28 3.80 11.75
CA SER A 91 -0.14 3.78 12.66
C SER A 91 0.95 2.81 12.23
N SER A 92 0.60 1.73 11.51
CA SER A 92 1.56 0.76 10.96
C SER A 92 1.30 0.49 9.48
N PHE A 93 2.38 0.50 8.69
CA PHE A 93 2.35 0.21 7.26
C PHE A 93 3.45 -0.79 6.88
N VAL A 94 3.04 -1.94 6.34
CA VAL A 94 3.95 -2.97 5.84
C VAL A 94 3.78 -3.07 4.32
N TYR A 95 4.88 -2.98 3.60
CA TYR A 95 4.90 -3.17 2.15
C TYR A 95 5.92 -4.23 1.76
N LYS A 96 5.52 -5.19 0.92
CA LYS A 96 6.39 -6.26 0.43
C LYS A 96 6.29 -6.39 -1.09
N GLY A 97 7.40 -6.72 -1.74
CA GLY A 97 7.45 -7.05 -3.15
C GLY A 97 7.58 -5.86 -4.10
N VAL A 98 6.89 -5.93 -5.24
CA VAL A 98 7.03 -4.97 -6.35
C VAL A 98 6.28 -3.67 -6.04
N LEU A 99 6.89 -2.53 -6.33
CA LEU A 99 6.30 -1.20 -6.12
C LEU A 99 5.21 -0.86 -7.16
N PHE A 100 4.21 -0.11 -6.71
CA PHE A 100 3.33 0.65 -7.60
C PHE A 100 4.13 1.69 -8.41
N LYS A 101 3.58 2.12 -9.55
CA LYS A 101 4.20 3.13 -10.41
C LYS A 101 4.55 4.41 -9.65
N GLU A 102 3.58 4.86 -8.86
CA GLU A 102 3.64 6.05 -8.03
C GLU A 102 2.86 5.80 -6.75
N CYS A 103 3.35 6.32 -5.63
CA CYS A 103 2.66 6.31 -4.36
C CYS A 103 2.51 7.72 -3.84
N SER A 104 1.30 8.07 -3.41
CA SER A 104 0.98 9.33 -2.75
C SER A 104 0.37 9.03 -1.39
N PHE A 105 0.80 9.80 -0.40
CA PHE A 105 0.43 9.60 0.99
C PHE A 105 -0.12 10.92 1.55
N GLY A 106 -1.44 10.95 1.74
CA GLY A 106 -2.15 12.03 2.39
C GLY A 106 -2.40 11.70 3.86
N ASN A 107 -2.19 12.70 4.72
CA ASN A 107 -2.65 12.68 6.11
C ASN A 107 -2.18 11.45 6.91
N LEU A 108 -0.86 11.24 7.06
CA LEU A 108 -0.26 10.13 7.83
C LEU A 108 0.38 10.61 9.15
N VAL A 109 -0.35 11.45 9.89
CA VAL A 109 0.18 12.14 11.08
C VAL A 109 0.58 11.17 12.21
N VAL A 110 -0.13 10.05 12.32
CA VAL A 110 0.05 9.06 13.40
C VAL A 110 0.85 7.83 12.97
N LEU A 111 1.41 7.82 11.75
CA LEU A 111 2.21 6.72 11.26
C LEU A 111 3.53 6.64 12.04
N VAL A 112 3.73 5.51 12.73
CA VAL A 112 4.89 5.28 13.60
C VAL A 112 5.75 4.10 13.15
N ASP A 113 5.14 3.12 12.49
CA ASP A 113 5.83 1.91 12.04
C ASP A 113 5.70 1.76 10.53
N VAL A 114 6.83 1.67 9.83
CA VAL A 114 6.88 1.40 8.39
C VAL A 114 7.93 0.34 8.12
N GLN A 115 7.51 -0.75 7.49
CA GLN A 115 8.38 -1.85 7.12
C GLN A 115 8.29 -2.09 5.61
N LEU A 116 9.44 -2.05 4.92
CA LEU A 116 9.52 -2.19 3.47
C LEU A 116 10.42 -3.38 3.12
N PHE A 117 9.87 -4.34 2.40
CA PHE A 117 10.55 -5.55 1.94
C PHE A 117 10.51 -5.58 0.42
N LEU A 118 11.37 -4.79 -0.22
CA LEU A 118 11.34 -4.56 -1.67
C LEU A 118 12.17 -5.60 -2.42
N CYS A 119 11.68 -6.06 -3.57
CA CYS A 119 12.46 -6.91 -4.47
C CYS A 119 13.38 -6.05 -5.37
N PRO A 120 14.68 -6.37 -5.50
CA PRO A 120 15.58 -5.73 -6.48
C PRO A 120 15.04 -5.85 -7.93
N PRO A 121 15.40 -4.96 -8.88
CA PRO A 121 16.52 -3.98 -8.86
C PRO A 121 16.10 -2.48 -8.80
N PHE A 122 14.93 -2.14 -8.27
CA PHE A 122 14.24 -0.85 -8.51
C PHE A 122 14.69 0.34 -7.62
N VAL A 123 16.00 0.64 -7.60
CA VAL A 123 16.59 1.66 -6.72
C VAL A 123 15.98 3.07 -6.92
N LYS A 124 15.55 3.44 -8.13
CA LYS A 124 15.01 4.78 -8.41
C LYS A 124 13.57 4.95 -7.90
N GLU A 125 12.76 3.92 -8.04
CA GLU A 125 11.38 3.86 -7.58
C GLU A 125 11.32 3.84 -6.05
N HIS A 126 12.31 3.22 -5.40
CA HIS A 126 12.48 3.24 -3.94
C HIS A 126 12.56 4.67 -3.39
N VAL A 127 13.31 5.56 -4.05
CA VAL A 127 13.50 6.94 -3.57
C VAL A 127 12.20 7.74 -3.60
N LYS A 128 11.39 7.62 -4.66
CA LYS A 128 10.09 8.31 -4.78
C LYS A 128 9.09 7.79 -3.75
N PHE A 129 9.04 6.47 -3.57
CA PHE A 129 8.19 5.84 -2.56
C PHE A 129 8.53 6.36 -1.15
N LEU A 130 9.82 6.39 -0.82
CA LEU A 130 10.31 6.91 0.45
C LEU A 130 10.09 8.41 0.61
N GLN A 131 10.20 9.20 -0.47
CA GLN A 131 9.88 10.63 -0.46
C GLN A 131 8.41 10.90 -0.10
N GLY A 132 7.49 10.10 -0.62
CA GLY A 132 6.08 10.17 -0.25
C GLY A 132 5.83 9.91 1.24
N LEU A 133 6.67 9.09 1.88
CA LEU A 133 6.59 8.80 3.32
C LEU A 133 7.25 9.87 4.22
N LYS A 134 8.03 10.81 3.67
CA LYS A 134 8.78 11.83 4.46
C LYS A 134 7.90 12.79 5.28
N GLY A 135 6.58 12.81 5.03
CA GLY A 135 5.62 13.51 5.89
C GLY A 135 5.34 12.80 7.22
N ALA A 136 5.68 11.51 7.35
CA ALA A 136 5.67 10.76 8.60
C ALA A 136 7.00 10.97 9.35
N ARG A 137 7.00 10.80 10.68
CA ARG A 137 8.22 10.92 11.52
C ARG A 137 9.35 10.05 10.95
N PRO A 138 10.63 10.40 11.17
CA PRO A 138 11.75 9.61 10.65
C PRO A 138 11.64 8.14 11.09
N VAL A 139 11.35 7.26 10.12
CA VAL A 139 11.17 5.83 10.39
C VAL A 139 12.50 5.10 10.20
N PRO A 140 12.94 4.29 11.17
CA PRO A 140 14.09 3.40 10.97
C PRO A 140 13.72 2.32 9.95
N LEU A 141 14.31 2.39 8.76
CA LEU A 141 14.20 1.35 7.74
C LEU A 141 14.98 0.10 8.22
N LYS A 142 14.27 -1.00 8.50
CA LYS A 142 14.87 -2.33 8.68
C LYS A 142 14.48 -3.22 7.50
N GLY A 143 15.42 -3.45 6.59
CA GLY A 143 15.29 -4.31 5.42
C GLY A 143 16.65 -4.55 4.76
N ILE A 144 16.82 -5.71 4.12
CA ILE A 144 18.09 -6.39 3.78
C ILE A 144 19.02 -5.66 2.78
N GLU A 145 18.75 -4.41 2.40
CA GLU A 145 19.77 -3.47 1.93
C GLU A 145 19.56 -2.11 2.61
N ASN A 146 20.53 -1.73 3.44
CA ASN A 146 20.48 -0.55 4.30
C ASN A 146 20.52 0.76 3.49
N PHE A 147 19.36 1.27 3.05
CA PHE A 147 19.26 2.68 2.66
C PHE A 147 19.02 3.54 3.90
N ARG A 148 20.08 4.16 4.41
CA ARG A 148 20.01 5.15 5.49
C ARG A 148 19.67 6.52 4.89
N LEU A 149 18.40 6.91 4.88
CA LEU A 149 17.96 8.25 4.50
C LEU A 149 17.90 9.15 5.74
N SER A 150 19.02 9.79 6.08
CA SER A 150 19.03 10.92 7.02
C SER A 150 18.62 12.19 6.29
N ILE A 151 17.43 12.71 6.61
CA ILE A 151 16.97 14.02 6.12
C ILE A 151 17.25 15.02 7.24
N LEU A 152 18.32 15.81 7.07
CA LEU A 152 18.53 16.99 7.88
C LEU A 152 17.42 18.01 7.58
N ARG A 153 16.77 18.49 8.65
CA ARG A 153 15.99 19.74 8.59
C ARG A 153 16.96 20.91 8.45
N ARG A 154 16.70 21.81 7.52
CA ARG A 154 17.06 23.23 7.65
C ARG A 154 15.80 23.98 8.01
#